data_AF-A0A5T0UQ23-F1
#
_entry.id   AF-A0A5T0UQ23-F1
#
_cell.length_a   1.000
_cell.length_b   1.000
_cell.length_c   1.000
_cell.angle_alpha   90.00
_cell.angle_beta   90.00
_cell.angle_gamma   90.00
#
_symmetry.space_group_name_H-M   'P 1'
#
loop_
_entity.id
_entity.type
_entity.pdbx_description
1 polymer ?
#
loop_
_entity_poly.entity_id
_entity_poly.type
_entity_poly.pdbx_seq_one_letter_code
_entity_poly.pdbx_strand_id
1 'polypeptide(L)'
;MKINQFAHLTVDAKTKARELNQIGFLNCDVQHNDDLNHIWIQFILACLPHLKTPAAKKAYLSDLLATPTLDVVEFKQSQTVDLKTFYLVALQLLDFEAETDFDIDDPLGSMDKLGLYHAQRLNDRTDLINALYDLLCTHTKHGQTLLDRLAALGYFTKFYELPAIKKPLFFNGKAQPIFDTDKLIREVVYVEADVDSDHDGKLDLLKVEIMRP
;
A
#
# COMPACT_ATOMS: atom_id res chain seq x y z
N MET A 1 20.32 -0.79 -9.09
CA MET A 1 19.20 -0.02 -9.70
C MET A 1 18.79 1.06 -8.72
N LYS A 2 18.36 2.25 -9.18
CA LYS A 2 17.86 3.32 -8.30
C LYS A 2 16.41 3.63 -8.64
N ILE A 3 15.54 3.56 -7.65
CA ILE A 3 14.11 3.80 -7.76
C ILE A 3 13.85 5.23 -7.29
N ASN A 4 13.49 6.12 -8.23
CA ASN A 4 13.21 7.51 -7.90
C ASN A 4 11.70 7.68 -7.71
N GLN A 5 11.29 8.26 -6.59
CA GLN A 5 9.89 8.53 -6.26
C GLN A 5 9.73 10.04 -6.03
N PHE A 6 8.81 10.67 -6.77
CA PHE A 6 8.54 12.11 -6.67
C PHE A 6 7.11 12.43 -6.24
N ALA A 7 6.24 11.41 -6.23
CA ALA A 7 4.82 11.55 -5.90
C ALA A 7 4.52 11.35 -4.41
N HIS A 8 5.51 11.02 -3.58
CA HIS A 8 5.34 10.88 -2.13
C HIS A 8 5.13 12.26 -1.50
N LEU A 9 3.95 12.48 -0.92
CA LEU A 9 3.65 13.71 -0.21
C LEU A 9 4.15 13.61 1.22
N THR A 10 4.88 14.65 1.67
CA THR A 10 5.23 14.80 3.08
C THR A 10 4.00 15.28 3.85
N VAL A 11 3.56 14.48 4.82
CA VAL A 11 2.40 14.77 5.67
C VAL A 11 2.75 14.56 7.14
N ASP A 12 2.05 15.24 8.04
CA ASP A 12 2.27 15.12 9.49
C ASP A 12 1.83 13.76 10.05
N ALA A 13 2.35 13.40 11.23
CA ALA A 13 2.07 12.11 11.87
C ALA A 13 0.57 11.88 12.15
N LYS A 14 -0.17 12.95 12.45
CA LYS A 14 -1.62 12.88 12.69
C LYS A 14 -2.37 12.49 11.42
N THR A 15 -1.96 13.05 10.28
CA THR A 15 -2.51 12.75 8.96
C THR A 15 -2.16 11.32 8.55
N LYS A 16 -0.91 10.89 8.76
CA LYS A 16 -0.50 9.48 8.52
C LYS A 16 -1.36 8.49 9.29
N ALA A 17 -1.53 8.71 10.60
CA ALA A 17 -2.36 7.85 11.44
C ALA A 17 -3.84 7.84 11.00
N ARG A 18 -4.39 9.01 10.67
CA ARG A 18 -5.78 9.12 10.17
C ARG A 18 -5.97 8.34 8.87
N GLU A 19 -5.08 8.51 7.91
CA GLU A 19 -5.19 7.84 6.60
C GLU A 19 -5.04 6.32 6.74
N LEU A 20 -4.07 5.84 7.53
CA LEU A 20 -3.92 4.40 7.84
C LEU A 20 -5.16 3.81 8.50
N ASN A 21 -5.80 4.54 9.41
CA ASN A 21 -7.07 4.15 10.03
C ASN A 21 -8.18 4.08 8.97
N GLN A 22 -8.28 5.10 8.10
CA GLN A 22 -9.30 5.17 7.05
C GLN A 22 -9.23 3.98 6.08
N ILE A 23 -8.04 3.49 5.75
CA ILE A 23 -7.83 2.30 4.90
C ILE A 23 -7.80 0.98 5.71
N GLY A 24 -8.03 1.02 7.02
CA GLY A 24 -8.20 -0.17 7.86
C GLY A 24 -6.90 -0.90 8.23
N PHE A 25 -5.75 -0.22 8.20
CA PHE A 25 -4.47 -0.74 8.70
C PHE A 25 -4.27 -0.50 10.20
N LEU A 26 -4.82 0.58 10.75
CA LEU A 26 -4.91 0.83 12.19
C LEU A 26 -6.35 0.60 12.63
N ASN A 27 -6.72 -0.64 12.96
CA ASN A 27 -8.03 -0.96 13.53
C ASN A 27 -8.12 -0.48 15.00
N CYS A 28 -9.31 -0.50 15.61
CA CYS A 28 -9.52 -0.01 16.98
C CYS A 28 -8.62 -0.69 18.02
N ASP A 29 -8.34 -1.99 17.84
CA ASP A 29 -7.48 -2.77 18.73
C ASP A 29 -6.03 -2.25 18.67
N VAL A 30 -5.52 -1.99 17.47
CA VAL A 30 -4.18 -1.43 17.21
C VAL A 30 -4.10 0.07 17.57
N GLN A 31 -5.23 0.78 17.56
CA GLN A 31 -5.26 2.20 17.92
C GLN A 31 -4.95 2.47 19.40
N HIS A 32 -5.24 1.52 20.28
CA HIS A 32 -5.05 1.65 21.73
C HIS A 32 -3.97 0.70 22.28
N ASN A 33 -3.34 -0.10 21.42
CA ASN A 33 -2.26 -0.98 21.82
C ASN A 33 -0.91 -0.26 21.66
N ASP A 34 -0.10 -0.29 22.72
CA ASP A 34 1.25 0.27 22.76
C ASP A 34 2.34 -0.78 22.46
N ASP A 35 1.97 -2.05 22.30
CA ASP A 35 2.90 -3.11 21.90
C ASP A 35 3.27 -3.00 20.42
N LEU A 36 4.50 -2.55 20.16
CA LEU A 36 5.06 -2.38 18.82
C LEU A 36 5.02 -3.67 17.99
N ASN A 37 5.29 -4.82 18.61
CA ASN A 37 5.25 -6.10 17.91
C ASN A 37 3.83 -6.44 17.47
N HIS A 38 2.83 -6.18 18.31
CA HIS A 38 1.45 -6.40 17.94
C HIS A 38 1.05 -5.55 16.72
N ILE A 39 1.35 -4.24 16.73
CA ILE A 39 1.06 -3.33 15.62
C ILE A 39 1.76 -3.81 14.34
N TRP A 40 3.04 -4.11 14.44
CA TRP A 40 3.87 -4.54 13.30
C TRP A 40 3.38 -5.85 12.69
N ILE A 41 3.08 -6.87 13.51
CA ILE A 41 2.55 -8.15 13.01
C ILE A 41 1.17 -7.96 12.37
N GLN A 42 0.28 -7.16 12.96
CA GLN A 42 -1.04 -6.88 12.36
C GLN A 42 -0.90 -6.20 11.00
N PHE A 43 0.07 -5.29 10.86
CA PHE A 43 0.38 -4.69 9.56
C PHE A 43 0.84 -5.72 8.53
N ILE A 44 1.78 -6.61 8.89
CA ILE A 44 2.26 -7.66 7.98
C ILE A 44 1.08 -8.54 7.54
N LEU A 45 0.23 -8.94 8.48
CA LEU A 45 -0.96 -9.75 8.20
C LEU A 45 -2.00 -9.05 7.32
N ALA A 46 -2.08 -7.71 7.40
CA ALA A 46 -2.93 -6.88 6.53
C ALA A 46 -2.36 -6.77 5.11
N CYS A 47 -1.03 -6.87 4.95
CA CYS A 47 -0.36 -6.94 3.65
C CYS A 47 -0.55 -8.29 2.92
N LEU A 48 -1.31 -9.23 3.50
CA LEU A 48 -1.55 -10.56 2.94
C LEU A 48 -3.04 -10.80 2.64
N PRO A 49 -3.70 -9.95 1.83
CA PRO A 49 -5.12 -10.09 1.53
C PRO A 49 -5.44 -11.37 0.73
N HIS A 50 -4.46 -11.92 0.02
CA HIS A 50 -4.59 -13.15 -0.77
C HIS A 50 -4.60 -14.41 0.12
N LEU A 51 -3.97 -14.37 1.30
CA LEU A 51 -3.95 -15.49 2.25
C LEU A 51 -5.20 -15.46 3.14
N LYS A 52 -6.08 -16.45 2.98
CA LYS A 52 -7.38 -16.49 3.69
C LYS A 52 -7.33 -17.26 5.01
N THR A 53 -6.43 -18.23 5.16
CA THR A 53 -6.41 -19.11 6.35
C THR A 53 -5.37 -18.63 7.36
N PRO A 54 -5.64 -18.78 8.68
CA PRO A 54 -4.66 -18.48 9.72
C PRO A 54 -3.36 -19.29 9.57
N ALA A 55 -3.47 -20.56 9.13
CA ALA A 55 -2.32 -21.42 8.90
C ALA A 55 -1.40 -20.88 7.78
N ALA A 56 -1.97 -20.45 6.66
CA ALA A 56 -1.19 -19.87 5.56
C ALA A 56 -0.51 -18.56 5.98
N LYS A 57 -1.22 -17.71 6.73
CA LYS A 57 -0.64 -16.47 7.27
C LYS A 57 0.51 -16.75 8.25
N LYS A 58 0.37 -17.77 9.11
CA LYS A 58 1.44 -18.17 10.04
C LYS A 58 2.65 -18.72 9.28
N ALA A 59 2.44 -19.57 8.26
CA ALA A 59 3.52 -20.08 7.43
C ALA A 59 4.30 -18.94 6.77
N TYR A 60 3.59 -17.98 6.15
CA TYR A 60 4.22 -16.81 5.54
C TYR A 60 5.04 -15.98 6.55
N LEU A 61 4.55 -15.81 7.79
CA LEU A 61 5.35 -15.12 8.82
C LEU A 61 6.63 -15.89 9.16
N SER A 62 6.61 -17.22 9.17
CA SER A 62 7.81 -18.03 9.40
C SER A 62 8.78 -18.05 8.21
N ASP A 63 8.31 -17.71 7.01
CA ASP A 63 9.17 -17.58 5.83
C ASP A 63 9.91 -16.22 5.78
N LEU A 64 9.47 -15.23 6.57
CA LEU A 64 10.07 -13.90 6.61
C LEU A 64 11.23 -13.86 7.61
N LEU A 65 12.38 -13.36 7.17
CA LEU A 65 13.53 -13.10 8.03
C LEU A 65 13.33 -11.80 8.81
N ALA A 66 13.29 -11.87 10.14
CA ALA A 66 13.29 -10.71 11.03
C ALA A 66 14.70 -10.29 11.42
N THR A 67 15.61 -11.26 11.53
CA THR A 67 17.06 -11.04 11.63
C THR A 67 17.77 -12.06 10.71
N PRO A 68 19.11 -11.99 10.54
CA PRO A 68 19.84 -13.01 9.77
C PRO A 68 19.68 -14.45 10.28
N THR A 69 19.21 -14.64 11.51
CA THR A 69 19.11 -15.95 12.17
C THR A 69 17.71 -16.31 12.66
N LEU A 70 16.76 -15.36 12.71
CA LEU A 70 15.43 -15.57 13.28
C LEU A 70 14.34 -15.18 12.28
N ASP A 71 13.30 -16.00 12.22
CA ASP A 71 12.06 -15.64 11.52
C ASP A 71 11.20 -14.67 12.35
N VAL A 72 10.15 -14.10 11.74
CA VAL A 72 9.23 -13.16 12.42
C VAL A 72 8.46 -13.80 13.59
N VAL A 73 8.17 -15.10 13.53
CA VAL A 73 7.43 -15.84 14.56
C VAL A 73 8.28 -16.12 15.79
N GLU A 74 9.57 -16.41 15.61
CA GLU A 74 10.57 -16.62 16.65
C GLU A 74 11.01 -15.28 17.26
N PHE A 75 11.27 -14.28 16.43
CA PHE A 75 11.71 -12.95 16.87
C PHE A 75 10.75 -12.33 17.88
N LYS A 76 9.45 -12.31 17.58
CA LYS A 76 8.43 -11.67 18.44
C LYS A 76 8.30 -12.28 19.84
N GLN A 77 8.86 -13.48 20.07
CA GLN A 77 8.79 -14.16 21.37
C GLN A 77 9.84 -13.61 22.35
N SER A 78 10.90 -12.99 21.84
CA SER A 78 12.08 -12.63 22.63
C SER A 78 12.53 -11.17 22.46
N GLN A 79 12.15 -10.52 21.36
CA GLN A 79 12.63 -9.19 20.98
C GLN A 79 11.49 -8.29 20.51
N THR A 80 11.72 -6.98 20.58
CA THR A 80 10.80 -5.95 20.07
C THR A 80 11.34 -5.41 18.76
N VAL A 81 10.46 -5.16 17.80
CA VAL A 81 10.81 -4.62 16.49
C VAL A 81 11.59 -3.31 16.63
N ASP A 82 12.78 -3.29 16.05
CA ASP A 82 13.63 -2.11 15.92
C ASP A 82 13.71 -1.67 14.44
N LEU A 83 14.44 -0.58 14.18
CA LEU A 83 14.55 -0.02 12.85
C LEU A 83 15.14 -1.03 11.84
N LYS A 84 16.17 -1.79 12.23
CA LYS A 84 16.86 -2.73 11.34
C LYS A 84 15.95 -3.91 11.00
N THR A 85 15.34 -4.52 12.00
CA THR A 85 14.37 -5.62 11.87
C THR A 85 13.19 -5.20 10.99
N PHE A 86 12.65 -3.99 11.23
CA PHE A 86 11.56 -3.45 10.44
C PHE A 86 11.91 -3.40 8.95
N TYR A 87 13.06 -2.83 8.59
CA TYR A 87 13.44 -2.67 7.19
C TYR A 87 13.92 -3.96 6.53
N LEU A 88 14.43 -4.92 7.30
CA LEU A 88 14.73 -6.27 6.80
C LEU A 88 13.46 -6.95 6.30
N VAL A 89 12.39 -6.91 7.10
CA VAL A 89 11.08 -7.45 6.69
C VAL A 89 10.42 -6.58 5.62
N ALA A 90 10.58 -5.26 5.68
CA ALA A 90 10.00 -4.35 4.70
C ALA A 90 10.53 -4.63 3.29
N LEU A 91 11.84 -4.86 3.12
CA LEU A 91 12.43 -5.21 1.82
C LEU A 91 11.83 -6.50 1.25
N GLN A 92 11.61 -7.51 2.08
CA GLN A 92 10.95 -8.76 1.67
C GLN A 92 9.47 -8.52 1.28
N LEU A 93 8.74 -7.68 2.01
CA LEU A 93 7.36 -7.29 1.65
C LEU A 93 7.27 -6.49 0.34
N LEU A 94 8.34 -5.79 -0.02
CA LEU A 94 8.53 -5.07 -1.28
C LEU A 94 9.00 -5.99 -2.43
N ASP A 95 8.97 -7.31 -2.24
CA ASP A 95 9.40 -8.35 -3.18
C ASP A 95 10.90 -8.32 -3.53
N PHE A 96 11.75 -7.70 -2.70
CA PHE A 96 13.19 -7.84 -2.83
C PHE A 96 13.66 -9.16 -2.21
N GLU A 97 14.59 -9.83 -2.87
CA GLU A 97 15.15 -11.11 -2.47
C GLU A 97 16.38 -10.90 -1.57
N ALA A 98 16.38 -11.54 -0.39
CA ALA A 98 17.53 -11.53 0.51
C ALA A 98 18.78 -12.11 -0.17
N GLU A 99 19.96 -11.54 0.12
CA GLU A 99 21.28 -11.91 -0.45
C GLU A 99 21.45 -11.66 -1.96
N THR A 100 20.35 -11.50 -2.71
CA THR A 100 20.37 -11.18 -4.14
C THR A 100 20.20 -9.68 -4.39
N ASP A 101 19.14 -9.10 -3.81
CA ASP A 101 18.77 -7.70 -4.04
C ASP A 101 19.23 -6.77 -2.90
N PHE A 102 19.39 -7.31 -1.68
CA PHE A 102 19.78 -6.55 -0.50
C PHE A 102 20.61 -7.38 0.49
N ASP A 103 21.40 -6.68 1.30
CA ASP A 103 22.22 -7.24 2.36
C ASP A 103 21.38 -7.41 3.64
N ILE A 104 21.28 -8.64 4.15
CA ILE A 104 20.51 -8.93 5.37
C ILE A 104 21.15 -8.34 6.63
N ASP A 105 22.45 -8.08 6.60
CA ASP A 105 23.19 -7.44 7.69
C ASP A 105 23.13 -5.91 7.62
N ASP A 106 22.79 -5.34 6.46
CA ASP A 106 22.62 -3.89 6.27
C ASP A 106 21.40 -3.54 5.39
N PRO A 107 20.17 -3.75 5.90
CA PRO A 107 18.95 -3.44 5.16
C PRO A 107 18.80 -1.93 4.92
N LEU A 108 19.25 -1.08 5.85
CA LEU A 108 19.17 0.38 5.71
C LEU A 108 20.10 0.89 4.60
N GLY A 109 21.35 0.45 4.58
CA GLY A 109 22.26 0.80 3.48
C GLY A 109 21.78 0.26 2.12
N SER A 110 21.05 -0.86 2.12
CA SER A 110 20.40 -1.38 0.91
C SER A 110 19.24 -0.49 0.45
N MET A 111 18.39 0.00 1.37
CA MET A 111 17.33 0.98 1.08
C MET A 111 17.91 2.25 0.44
N ASP A 112 19.01 2.77 0.99
CA ASP A 112 19.73 3.94 0.45
C ASP A 112 20.25 3.72 -0.97
N LYS A 113 20.91 2.58 -1.20
CA LYS A 113 21.43 2.19 -2.53
C LYS A 113 20.32 2.08 -3.56
N LEU A 114 19.17 1.53 -3.16
CA LEU A 114 17.99 1.37 -4.00
C LEU A 114 17.21 2.69 -4.18
N GLY A 115 17.44 3.70 -3.36
CA GLY A 115 16.69 4.97 -3.38
C GLY A 115 15.30 4.86 -2.75
N LEU A 116 15.09 3.91 -1.85
CA LEU A 116 13.81 3.69 -1.17
C LEU A 116 13.69 4.57 0.07
N TYR A 117 12.47 5.00 0.39
CA TYR A 117 12.21 5.77 1.60
C TYR A 117 12.34 4.91 2.84
N HIS A 118 13.10 5.39 3.83
CA HIS A 118 13.14 4.79 5.14
C HIS A 118 13.11 5.87 6.24
N ALA A 119 12.58 5.49 7.40
CA ALA A 119 12.65 6.28 8.60
C ALA A 119 14.09 6.27 9.15
N GLN A 120 14.43 7.33 9.88
CA GLN A 120 15.75 7.47 10.51
C GLN A 120 15.81 6.85 11.90
N ARG A 121 14.64 6.56 12.49
CA ARG A 121 14.51 6.00 13.85
C ARG A 121 13.19 5.24 13.99
N LEU A 122 13.16 4.30 14.93
CA LEU A 122 11.97 3.54 15.33
C LEU A 122 12.10 3.23 16.82
N ASN A 123 11.72 4.20 17.66
CA ASN A 123 11.83 4.07 19.12
C ASN A 123 10.47 3.91 19.81
N ASP A 124 9.42 4.41 19.18
CA ASP A 124 8.08 4.44 19.75
C ASP A 124 7.00 4.12 18.71
N ARG A 125 5.76 4.10 19.20
CA ARG A 125 4.57 3.81 18.41
C ARG A 125 4.36 4.82 17.27
N THR A 126 4.69 6.09 17.49
CA THR A 126 4.52 7.14 16.49
C THR A 126 5.52 6.94 15.36
N ASP A 127 6.78 6.65 15.68
CA ASP A 127 7.81 6.33 14.70
C ASP A 127 7.42 5.08 13.89
N LEU A 128 6.92 4.02 14.53
CA LEU A 128 6.44 2.81 13.85
C LEU A 128 5.28 3.12 12.89
N ILE A 129 4.26 3.86 13.33
CA ILE A 129 3.12 4.24 12.48
C ILE A 129 3.59 5.07 11.28
N ASN A 130 4.53 5.98 11.48
CA ASN A 130 5.10 6.78 10.39
C ASN A 130 5.85 5.91 9.38
N ALA A 131 6.67 4.96 9.86
CA ALA A 131 7.40 4.04 9.01
C ALA A 131 6.46 3.12 8.20
N LEU A 132 5.39 2.62 8.83
CA LEU A 132 4.35 1.83 8.17
C LEU A 132 3.63 2.60 7.06
N TYR A 133 3.28 3.87 7.31
CA TYR A 133 2.66 4.74 6.31
C TYR A 133 3.58 4.94 5.10
N ASP A 134 4.86 5.26 5.35
CA ASP A 134 5.83 5.50 4.29
C ASP A 134 6.12 4.21 3.50
N LEU A 135 6.14 3.06 4.17
CA LEU A 135 6.28 1.75 3.53
C LEU A 135 5.15 1.45 2.54
N LEU A 136 3.90 1.76 2.88
CA LEU A 136 2.78 1.61 1.93
C LEU A 136 2.95 2.48 0.69
N CYS A 137 3.57 3.64 0.82
CA CYS A 137 3.88 4.54 -0.29
C CYS A 137 5.17 4.18 -1.04
N THR A 138 5.96 3.22 -0.55
CA THR A 138 7.26 2.87 -1.12
C THR A 138 7.09 1.90 -2.28
N HIS A 139 7.87 2.10 -3.35
CA HIS A 139 7.88 1.22 -4.52
C HIS A 139 8.46 -0.16 -4.20
N THR A 140 7.82 -1.19 -4.74
CA THR A 140 8.32 -2.57 -4.75
C THR A 140 9.40 -2.74 -5.82
N LYS A 141 10.05 -3.92 -5.85
CA LYS A 141 10.94 -4.36 -6.93
C LYS A 141 10.33 -4.20 -8.33
N HIS A 142 9.00 -4.24 -8.44
CA HIS A 142 8.25 -4.17 -9.70
C HIS A 142 7.78 -2.75 -10.09
N GLY A 143 8.11 -1.73 -9.30
CA GLY A 143 7.92 -0.32 -9.67
C GLY A 143 6.56 0.30 -9.32
N GLN A 144 5.61 -0.47 -8.80
CA GLN A 144 4.38 0.05 -8.16
C GLN A 144 4.59 0.24 -6.65
N THR A 145 3.77 1.06 -5.99
CA THR A 145 3.82 1.15 -4.52
C THR A 145 3.39 -0.16 -3.87
N LEU A 146 3.79 -0.40 -2.62
CA LEU A 146 3.27 -1.53 -1.85
C LEU A 146 1.74 -1.48 -1.79
N LEU A 147 1.15 -0.31 -1.58
CA LEU A 147 -0.31 -0.17 -1.53
C LEU A 147 -1.00 -0.56 -2.85
N ASP A 148 -0.42 -0.20 -4.00
CA ASP A 148 -0.94 -0.60 -5.31
C ASP A 148 -0.83 -2.12 -5.53
N ARG A 149 0.28 -2.73 -5.08
CA ARG A 149 0.41 -4.20 -5.08
C ARG A 149 -0.68 -4.84 -4.23
N LEU A 150 -0.95 -4.31 -3.05
CA LEU A 150 -2.03 -4.80 -2.20
C LEU A 150 -3.41 -4.61 -2.84
N ALA A 151 -3.62 -3.51 -3.57
CA ALA A 151 -4.83 -3.29 -4.35
C ALA A 151 -5.03 -4.38 -5.40
N ALA A 152 -3.98 -4.70 -6.17
CA ALA A 152 -4.01 -5.78 -7.16
C ALA A 152 -4.29 -7.16 -6.53
N LEU A 153 -3.85 -7.38 -5.28
CA LEU A 153 -4.16 -8.58 -4.49
C LEU A 153 -5.56 -8.54 -3.83
N GLY A 154 -6.37 -7.54 -4.14
CA GLY A 154 -7.76 -7.44 -3.70
C GLY A 154 -7.96 -6.80 -2.33
N TYR A 155 -6.97 -6.10 -1.77
CA TYR A 155 -7.09 -5.45 -0.45
C TYR A 155 -8.28 -4.48 -0.37
N PHE A 156 -8.51 -3.71 -1.44
CA PHE A 156 -9.54 -2.67 -1.45
C PHE A 156 -10.96 -3.15 -1.77
N THR A 157 -11.14 -4.43 -2.13
CA THR A 157 -12.47 -5.01 -2.43
C THR A 157 -13.46 -4.86 -1.27
N LYS A 158 -12.96 -4.91 -0.02
CA LYS A 158 -13.76 -4.68 1.20
C LYS A 158 -14.39 -3.28 1.29
N PHE A 159 -13.94 -2.33 0.46
CA PHE A 159 -14.45 -0.95 0.41
C PHE A 159 -15.41 -0.68 -0.77
N TYR A 160 -15.68 -1.68 -1.62
CA TYR A 160 -16.57 -1.50 -2.78
C TYR A 160 -17.99 -1.09 -2.36
N GLU A 161 -18.46 -1.58 -1.22
CA GLU A 161 -19.80 -1.29 -0.69
C GLU A 161 -19.86 -0.02 0.18
N LEU A 162 -18.80 0.80 0.21
CA LEU A 162 -18.86 2.10 0.90
C LEU A 162 -19.97 2.98 0.29
N PRO A 163 -20.72 3.73 1.11
CA PRO A 163 -21.71 4.68 0.61
C PRO A 163 -21.03 5.79 -0.20
N ALA A 164 -21.73 6.34 -1.20
CA ALA A 164 -21.18 7.35 -2.11
C ALA A 164 -20.54 8.55 -1.40
N ILE A 165 -21.10 8.99 -0.28
CA ILE A 165 -20.56 10.11 0.52
C ILE A 165 -19.17 9.83 1.13
N LYS A 166 -18.76 8.56 1.20
CA LYS A 166 -17.44 8.13 1.66
C LYS A 166 -16.49 7.82 0.49
N LYS A 167 -16.91 8.10 -0.75
CA LYS A 167 -16.11 7.93 -1.98
C LYS A 167 -15.84 9.29 -2.62
N PRO A 168 -14.69 9.49 -3.28
CA PRO A 168 -13.55 8.58 -3.36
C PRO A 168 -12.75 8.51 -2.05
N LEU A 169 -11.99 7.43 -1.89
CA LEU A 169 -11.04 7.26 -0.79
C LEU A 169 -9.65 7.71 -1.27
N PHE A 170 -8.96 8.50 -0.45
CA PHE A 170 -7.61 8.97 -0.75
C PHE A 170 -6.59 8.44 0.27
N PHE A 171 -5.37 8.18 -0.20
CA PHE A 171 -4.20 7.89 0.62
C PHE A 171 -2.99 8.57 0.01
N ASN A 172 -2.23 9.33 0.81
CA ASN A 172 -1.10 10.14 0.34
C ASN A 172 -1.43 10.99 -0.90
N GLY A 173 -2.61 11.63 -0.89
CA GLY A 173 -3.12 12.47 -1.97
C GLY A 173 -3.59 11.74 -3.24
N LYS A 174 -3.58 10.39 -3.26
CA LYS A 174 -3.93 9.58 -4.44
C LYS A 174 -5.23 8.84 -4.21
N ALA A 175 -6.10 8.81 -5.23
CA ALA A 175 -7.36 8.07 -5.18
C ALA A 175 -7.07 6.57 -5.14
N GLN A 176 -7.78 5.84 -4.28
CA GLN A 176 -7.63 4.40 -4.09
C GLN A 176 -8.69 3.62 -4.88
N PRO A 177 -8.37 2.41 -5.37
CA PRO A 177 -9.25 1.63 -6.24
C PRO A 177 -10.36 0.95 -5.42
N ILE A 178 -11.37 1.74 -5.03
CA ILE A 178 -12.53 1.30 -4.23
C ILE A 178 -13.83 1.25 -5.03
N PHE A 179 -13.74 1.28 -6.36
CA PHE A 179 -14.86 1.12 -7.27
C PHE A 179 -14.82 -0.28 -7.87
N ASP A 180 -15.99 -0.93 -7.92
CA ASP A 180 -16.12 -2.29 -8.42
C ASP A 180 -15.99 -2.30 -9.95
N THR A 181 -14.81 -2.71 -10.43
CA THR A 181 -14.49 -2.72 -11.86
C THR A 181 -15.29 -3.75 -12.65
N ASP A 182 -15.92 -4.73 -11.98
CA ASP A 182 -16.80 -5.72 -12.63
C ASP A 182 -18.20 -5.14 -12.92
N LYS A 183 -18.51 -3.97 -12.34
CA LYS A 183 -19.81 -3.28 -12.47
C LYS A 183 -19.74 -1.95 -13.22
N LEU A 184 -18.64 -1.68 -13.93
CA LEU A 184 -18.51 -0.46 -14.73
C LEU A 184 -19.63 -0.34 -15.76
N ILE A 185 -20.28 0.81 -15.79
CA ILE A 185 -21.28 1.14 -16.79
C ILE A 185 -20.57 1.62 -18.04
N ARG A 186 -20.89 1.00 -19.18
CA ARG A 186 -20.35 1.32 -20.50
C ARG A 186 -21.49 1.75 -21.40
N GLU A 187 -21.46 2.99 -21.85
CA GLU A 187 -22.53 3.59 -22.65
C GLU A 187 -21.98 4.38 -23.84
N VAL A 188 -22.80 4.52 -24.87
CA VAL A 188 -22.49 5.30 -26.07
C VAL A 188 -23.55 6.37 -26.22
N VAL A 189 -23.11 7.61 -26.35
CA VAL A 189 -23.97 8.77 -26.64
C VAL A 189 -23.48 9.47 -27.89
N TYR A 190 -24.31 10.33 -28.48
CA TYR A 190 -23.92 11.21 -29.57
C TYR A 190 -24.07 12.65 -29.09
N VAL A 191 -22.98 13.41 -29.13
CA VAL A 191 -22.93 14.82 -28.72
C VAL A 191 -22.94 15.68 -29.96
N GLU A 192 -23.86 16.64 -30.01
CA GLU A 192 -23.95 17.62 -31.09
C GLU A 192 -22.80 18.64 -30.96
N ALA A 193 -22.07 18.86 -32.05
CA ALA A 193 -21.00 19.83 -32.14
C ALA A 193 -21.49 21.12 -32.82
N ASP A 194 -20.85 22.25 -32.57
CA ASP A 194 -21.22 23.55 -33.18
C ASP A 194 -20.72 23.69 -34.65
N VAL A 195 -20.50 22.57 -35.35
CA VAL A 195 -19.94 22.53 -36.71
C VAL A 195 -20.79 21.63 -37.62
N ASP A 196 -20.86 22.01 -38.89
CA ASP A 196 -21.44 21.25 -40.00
C ASP A 196 -20.28 21.01 -40.99
N SER A 197 -19.48 19.98 -40.75
CA SER A 197 -18.24 19.75 -41.50
C SER A 197 -18.46 19.00 -42.81
N ASP A 198 -19.59 18.30 -42.95
CA ASP A 198 -19.98 17.59 -44.17
C ASP A 198 -20.95 18.39 -45.06
N HIS A 199 -21.34 19.59 -44.61
CA HIS A 199 -22.19 20.54 -45.33
C HIS A 199 -23.57 19.97 -45.68
N ASP A 200 -24.13 19.14 -44.79
CA ASP A 200 -25.46 18.55 -44.94
C ASP A 200 -26.60 19.45 -44.43
N GLY A 201 -26.25 20.59 -43.82
CA GLY A 201 -27.19 21.56 -43.24
C GLY A 201 -27.66 21.21 -41.83
N LYS A 202 -27.02 20.24 -41.17
CA LYS A 202 -27.21 19.86 -39.77
C LYS A 202 -25.87 19.91 -39.04
N LEU A 203 -25.96 19.96 -37.72
CA LEU A 203 -24.78 19.91 -36.85
C LEU A 203 -24.26 18.48 -36.73
N ASP A 204 -22.94 18.33 -36.72
CA ASP A 204 -22.26 17.06 -36.62
C ASP A 204 -22.56 16.37 -35.28
N LEU A 205 -22.92 15.08 -35.33
CA LEU A 205 -23.08 14.24 -34.14
C LEU A 205 -21.82 13.41 -33.87
N LEU A 206 -21.12 13.72 -32.79
CA LEU A 206 -19.90 13.04 -32.37
C LEU A 206 -20.23 11.86 -31.45
N LYS A 207 -19.84 10.65 -31.86
CA LYS A 207 -19.94 9.46 -31.00
C LYS A 207 -19.01 9.61 -29.80
N VAL A 208 -19.56 9.48 -28.59
CA VAL A 208 -18.81 9.49 -27.33
C VAL A 208 -19.04 8.16 -26.61
N GLU A 209 -17.93 7.50 -26.25
CA GLU A 209 -17.93 6.30 -25.43
C GLU A 209 -17.61 6.68 -23.98
N ILE A 210 -18.51 6.34 -23.06
CA ILE A 210 -18.38 6.67 -21.64
C ILE A 210 -18.23 5.38 -20.86
N MET A 211 -17.19 5.33 -20.02
CA MET A 211 -16.99 4.29 -19.02
C MET A 211 -16.96 4.95 -17.64
N ARG A 212 -17.89 4.56 -16.76
CA ARG A 212 -18.01 5.14 -15.42
C ARG A 212 -18.29 4.09 -14.34
N PRO A 213 -17.89 4.36 -13.09
CA PRO A 213 -18.26 3.53 -11.95
C PRO A 213 -19.76 3.47 -11.66
#